data_AF-A0A5D3CBM9-F1
#
_entry.id   AF-A0A5D3CBM9-F1
#
_cell.length_a   1.000
_cell.length_b   1.000
_cell.length_c   1.000
_cell.angle_alpha   90.00
_cell.angle_beta   90.00
_cell.angle_gamma   90.00
#
_symmetry.space_group_name_H-M   'P 1'
#
loop_
_entity.id
_entity.type
_entity.pdbx_description
1 polymer ?
#
loop_
_entity_poly.entity_id
_entity_poly.type
_entity_poly.pdbx_seq_one_letter_code
_entity_poly.pdbx_strand_id
1 'polypeptide(L)'
;MSLLRTYIDLSQGILYIESPRCKGRLQITLNSSPCNDKREQISWHGQIYQVHGYNKEVDTWFSTAIGRPCTLLRHMSSSHCVSSCERDGIGTCRESRSRLNFPNEAQFLLISEESVSDLNNRLNSNAGKDVRRTSIQISPMRFRPNLVISGGRPYAEDEWRNIKIGNKYFRSLGGCNRCQMINFVIDAEQVQKTNEPLATLASYRRVKGRILFGVLLRYESEAGEGKTDDLWLQVGESIIPE
;
A
#
# COMPACT_ATOMS: atom_id res chain seq x y z
N MET A 1 -18.61 -4.27 6.61
CA MET A 1 -17.42 -3.59 6.03
C MET A 1 -17.91 -2.43 5.18
N SER A 2 -17.17 -1.34 5.11
CA SER A 2 -17.59 -0.16 4.34
C SER A 2 -16.68 0.03 3.14
N LEU A 3 -17.29 0.41 2.01
CA LEU A 3 -16.59 0.79 0.80
C LEU A 3 -16.36 2.31 0.81
N LEU A 4 -15.09 2.70 0.65
CA LEU A 4 -14.67 4.06 0.36
C LEU A 4 -13.98 4.07 -0.99
N ARG A 5 -14.40 4.97 -1.88
CA ARG A 5 -13.71 5.25 -3.14
C ARG A 5 -12.97 6.56 -2.97
N THR A 6 -11.73 6.61 -3.43
CA THR A 6 -10.89 7.81 -3.31
C THR A 6 -10.33 8.17 -4.68
N TYR A 7 -10.33 9.46 -4.99
CA TYR A 7 -9.73 10.01 -6.20
C TYR A 7 -8.98 11.29 -5.84
N ILE A 8 -7.77 11.45 -6.35
CA ILE A 8 -6.96 12.65 -6.12
C ILE A 8 -6.86 13.41 -7.43
N ASP A 9 -7.37 14.65 -7.44
CA ASP A 9 -7.12 15.60 -8.51
C ASP A 9 -5.93 16.46 -8.12
N LEU A 10 -4.77 16.20 -8.73
CA LEU A 10 -3.54 16.95 -8.48
C LEU A 10 -3.58 18.37 -9.07
N SER A 11 -4.35 18.60 -10.13
CA SER A 11 -4.47 19.93 -10.75
C SER A 11 -5.21 20.91 -9.83
N GLN A 12 -6.21 20.41 -9.11
CA GLN A 12 -6.97 21.17 -8.11
C GLN A 12 -6.37 21.04 -6.70
N GLY A 13 -5.51 20.04 -6.47
CA GLY A 13 -4.98 19.72 -5.16
C GLY A 13 -6.07 19.24 -4.19
N ILE A 14 -7.02 18.41 -4.67
CA ILE A 14 -8.17 17.94 -3.90
C ILE A 14 -8.21 16.41 -3.86
N LEU A 15 -8.40 15.85 -2.66
CA LEU A 15 -8.80 14.47 -2.44
C LEU A 15 -10.33 14.38 -2.35
N TYR A 16 -10.93 13.66 -3.29
CA TYR A 16 -12.34 13.28 -3.30
C TYR A 16 -12.52 11.92 -2.65
N ILE A 17 -13.50 11.79 -1.77
CA ILE A 17 -13.85 10.54 -1.10
C ILE A 17 -15.36 10.31 -1.24
N GLU A 18 -15.74 9.11 -1.65
CA GLU A 18 -17.13 8.71 -1.87
C GLU A 18 -17.46 7.43 -1.13
N SER A 19 -18.71 7.32 -0.70
CA SER A 19 -19.24 6.10 -0.06
C SER A 19 -20.71 5.92 -0.44
N PRO A 20 -21.17 4.69 -0.74
CA PRO A 20 -22.59 4.41 -0.99
C PRO A 20 -23.52 4.80 0.18
N ARG A 21 -22.96 4.97 1.38
CA ARG A 21 -23.70 5.33 2.60
C ARG A 21 -23.86 6.85 2.80
N CYS A 22 -23.22 7.67 1.97
CA CYS A 22 -23.22 9.13 2.09
C CYS A 22 -23.87 9.75 0.85
N LYS A 23 -24.72 10.78 1.05
CA LYS A 23 -25.45 11.46 -0.04
C LYS A 23 -24.59 12.45 -0.88
N GLY A 24 -23.27 12.33 -0.83
CA GLY A 24 -22.35 13.21 -1.56
C GLY A 24 -20.88 12.89 -1.33
N ARG A 25 -20.04 13.38 -2.24
CA ARG A 25 -18.58 13.27 -2.18
C ARG A 25 -18.02 14.24 -1.13
N LEU A 26 -17.15 13.73 -0.26
CA LEU A 26 -16.33 14.57 0.61
C LEU A 26 -15.14 15.11 -0.19
N GLN A 27 -14.80 16.37 0.02
CA GLN A 27 -13.67 17.04 -0.62
C GLN A 27 -12.70 17.50 0.48
N ILE A 28 -11.43 17.13 0.35
CA ILE A 28 -10.37 17.55 1.27
C ILE A 28 -9.25 18.17 0.45
N THR A 29 -8.93 19.44 0.70
CA THR A 29 -7.79 20.11 0.06
C THR A 29 -6.48 19.53 0.58
N LEU A 30 -5.58 19.11 -0.31
CA LEU A 30 -4.32 18.45 0.06
C LEU A 30 -3.39 19.39 0.83
N ASN A 31 -3.39 20.67 0.48
CA ASN A 31 -2.52 21.69 1.08
C ASN A 31 -3.18 22.43 2.26
N SER A 32 -4.46 22.18 2.55
CA SER A 32 -5.07 22.81 3.73
C SER A 32 -4.43 22.25 4.99
N SER A 33 -3.95 23.14 5.85
CA SER A 33 -3.66 22.81 7.24
C SER A 33 -4.93 22.22 7.85
N PRO A 34 -4.84 21.07 8.53
CA PRO A 34 -5.96 20.51 9.27
C PRO A 34 -6.56 21.57 10.20
N CYS A 35 -7.89 21.69 10.22
CA CYS A 35 -8.60 22.82 10.81
C CYS A 35 -8.40 22.97 12.34
N ASN A 36 -7.92 21.92 13.00
CA ASN A 36 -7.56 21.98 14.42
C ASN A 36 -6.05 22.16 14.57
N ASP A 37 -5.63 23.29 15.14
CA ASP A 37 -4.28 23.48 15.71
C ASP A 37 -3.97 22.52 16.87
N LYS A 38 -4.95 21.71 17.28
CA LYS A 38 -4.75 20.65 18.27
C LYS A 38 -3.97 19.50 17.66
N ARG A 39 -2.67 19.51 17.92
CA ARG A 39 -1.80 18.34 17.77
C ARG A 39 -2.22 17.27 18.76
N GLU A 40 -2.58 16.11 18.23
CA GLU A 40 -2.87 14.92 19.02
C GLU A 40 -1.72 13.93 18.88
N GLN A 41 -1.56 13.06 19.87
CA GLN A 41 -0.62 11.94 19.82
C GLN A 41 -1.39 10.64 19.75
N ILE A 42 -1.03 9.79 18.80
CA ILE A 42 -1.56 8.44 18.70
C ILE A 42 -0.44 7.42 18.80
N SER A 43 -0.73 6.29 19.45
CA SER A 43 0.15 5.12 19.45
C SER A 43 -0.31 4.16 18.37
N TRP A 44 0.56 3.88 17.39
CA TRP A 44 0.32 2.93 16.30
C TRP A 44 1.50 1.98 16.19
N HIS A 45 1.25 0.67 16.29
CA HIS A 45 2.29 -0.37 16.32
C HIS A 45 3.45 -0.10 17.31
N GLY A 46 3.14 0.51 18.46
CA GLY A 46 4.13 0.83 19.49
C GLY A 46 5.07 1.99 19.15
N GLN A 47 4.70 2.81 18.15
CA GLN A 47 5.32 4.09 17.84
C GLN A 47 4.31 5.22 18.08
N ILE A 48 4.79 6.39 18.51
CA ILE A 48 3.96 7.56 18.77
C ILE A 48 4.08 8.51 17.58
N TYR A 49 2.93 8.94 17.05
CA TYR A 49 2.84 9.86 15.92
C TYR A 49 2.14 11.15 16.36
N GLN A 50 2.69 12.30 15.93
CA GLN A 50 2.01 13.58 16.05
C GLN A 50 1.07 13.78 14.87
N VAL A 51 -0.22 13.82 15.15
CA VAL A 51 -1.26 13.88 14.14
C VAL A 51 -2.16 15.08 14.34
N HIS A 52 -2.85 15.44 13.27
CA HIS A 52 -3.79 16.54 13.26
C HIS A 52 -5.15 16.01 12.79
N GLY A 53 -6.21 16.40 13.48
CA GLY A 53 -7.59 16.11 13.10
C GLY A 53 -8.13 17.12 12.09
N TYR A 54 -9.12 16.69 11.31
CA TYR A 54 -9.91 17.59 10.47
C TYR A 54 -11.07 18.23 11.26
N ASN A 55 -11.96 18.93 10.55
CA ASN A 55 -13.16 19.49 11.17
C ASN A 55 -14.20 18.38 11.49
N LYS A 56 -15.19 18.71 12.32
CA LYS A 56 -16.26 17.76 12.71
C LYS A 56 -17.09 17.25 11.53
N GLU A 57 -17.17 18.01 10.44
CA GLU A 57 -17.89 17.61 9.24
C GLU A 57 -17.22 16.42 8.56
N VAL A 58 -15.89 16.45 8.43
CA VAL A 58 -15.08 15.32 7.93
C VAL A 58 -15.28 14.09 8.83
N ASP A 59 -15.17 14.25 10.15
CA ASP A 59 -15.34 13.14 11.09
C ASP A 59 -16.75 12.54 11.04
N THR A 60 -17.77 13.40 10.93
CA THR A 60 -19.17 12.95 10.79
C THR A 60 -19.35 12.18 9.48
N TRP A 61 -18.79 12.69 8.38
CA TRP A 61 -18.87 12.02 7.08
C TRP A 61 -18.21 10.63 7.13
N PHE A 62 -17.01 10.51 7.70
CA PHE A 62 -16.34 9.21 7.86
C PHE A 62 -17.11 8.30 8.82
N SER A 63 -17.66 8.85 9.90
CA SER A 63 -18.46 8.08 10.87
C SER A 63 -19.72 7.48 10.21
N THR A 64 -20.39 8.25 9.35
CA THR A 64 -21.53 7.78 8.54
C THR A 64 -21.10 6.72 7.52
N ALA A 65 -20.01 6.97 6.78
CA ALA A 65 -19.50 6.07 5.77
C ALA A 65 -19.05 4.71 6.36
N ILE A 66 -18.35 4.74 7.49
CA ILE A 66 -17.87 3.53 8.18
C ILE A 66 -18.99 2.89 9.02
N GLY A 67 -19.98 3.67 9.45
CA GLY A 67 -21.09 3.23 10.30
C GLY A 67 -20.71 3.03 11.76
N ARG A 68 -19.65 3.71 12.22
CA ARG A 68 -19.21 3.75 13.62
C ARG A 68 -18.52 5.10 13.86
N PRO A 69 -18.53 5.63 15.09
CA PRO A 69 -17.76 6.84 15.40
C PRO A 69 -16.28 6.68 15.06
N CYS A 70 -15.75 7.60 14.26
CA CYS A 70 -14.33 7.67 13.92
C CYS A 70 -13.92 9.10 13.51
N THR A 71 -12.60 9.32 13.52
CA THR A 71 -11.98 10.61 13.19
C THR A 71 -10.92 10.38 12.12
N LEU A 72 -10.84 11.29 11.14
CA LEU A 72 -9.74 11.28 10.17
C LEU A 72 -8.55 12.05 10.75
N LEU A 73 -7.39 11.39 10.76
CA LEU A 73 -6.14 11.96 11.27
C LEU A 73 -5.09 12.04 10.15
N ARG A 74 -4.35 13.15 10.12
CA ARG A 74 -3.23 13.38 9.21
C ARG A 74 -1.93 13.47 10.00
N HIS A 75 -0.95 12.64 9.66
CA HIS A 75 0.42 12.86 10.08
C HIS A 75 1.05 13.88 9.13
N MET A 76 1.53 15.00 9.68
CA MET A 76 2.36 15.95 8.95
C MET A 76 3.77 15.78 9.47
N SER A 77 4.67 15.23 8.65
CA SER A 77 6.07 15.18 9.01
C SER A 77 6.57 16.62 9.08
N SER A 78 6.70 17.16 10.29
CA SER A 78 7.69 18.22 10.49
C SER A 78 9.07 17.59 10.27
N SER A 79 10.05 18.37 9.85
CA SER A 79 11.42 17.94 9.56
C SER A 79 12.14 17.27 10.74
N HIS A 80 11.49 17.14 11.91
CA HIS A 80 12.04 16.65 13.16
C HIS A 80 11.14 15.62 13.84
N CYS A 81 11.21 14.35 13.43
CA CYS A 81 10.75 13.24 14.26
C CYS A 81 11.90 12.29 14.57
N VAL A 82 12.71 12.63 15.58
CA VAL A 82 13.72 11.71 16.14
C VAL A 82 12.96 10.62 16.90
N SER A 83 12.88 9.40 16.37
CA SER A 83 12.38 8.26 17.17
C SER A 83 13.56 7.55 17.81
N SER A 84 13.73 7.72 19.11
CA SER A 84 14.51 6.84 19.97
C SER A 84 13.62 5.69 20.43
N CYS A 85 13.76 4.52 19.80
CA CYS A 85 13.30 3.26 20.39
C CYS A 85 14.16 2.09 19.89
N GLU A 86 15.19 1.81 20.70
CA GLU A 86 15.92 0.55 20.72
C GLU A 86 14.96 -0.55 21.17
N ARG A 87 14.76 -1.55 20.31
CA ARG A 87 14.25 -2.85 20.75
C ARG A 87 15.17 -3.89 20.14
N ASP A 88 15.86 -4.60 21.01
CA ASP A 88 16.65 -5.79 20.71
C ASP A 88 15.70 -6.95 20.39
N GLY A 89 15.86 -7.47 19.19
CA GLY A 89 15.12 -8.61 18.66
C GLY A 89 15.87 -9.13 17.44
N ILE A 90 16.35 -10.37 17.55
CA ILE A 90 17.24 -11.03 16.61
C ILE A 90 16.56 -11.17 15.23
N GLY A 91 17.18 -10.55 14.21
CA GLY A 91 16.86 -10.77 12.80
C GLY A 91 15.97 -9.70 12.15
N THR A 92 16.53 -8.53 11.81
CA THR A 92 16.14 -7.66 10.67
C THR A 92 17.07 -6.45 10.65
N CYS A 93 17.56 -6.08 9.46
CA CYS A 93 18.60 -5.07 9.25
C CYS A 93 18.27 -3.73 9.93
N ARG A 94 19.15 -3.30 10.84
CA ARG A 94 19.02 -2.10 11.70
C ARG A 94 19.53 -0.80 11.06
N GLU A 95 19.89 -0.77 9.78
CA GLU A 95 20.44 0.42 9.14
C GLU A 95 19.35 1.29 8.50
N SER A 96 19.21 2.48 9.09
CA SER A 96 18.27 3.55 8.74
C SER A 96 16.81 3.07 8.66
N ARG A 97 16.09 3.11 9.79
CA ARG A 97 14.63 3.13 9.74
C ARG A 97 14.22 4.39 8.96
N SER A 98 14.02 4.25 7.65
CA SER A 98 13.23 5.22 6.89
C SER A 98 11.98 5.48 7.72
N ARG A 99 11.73 6.74 8.09
CA ARG A 99 10.58 7.12 8.92
C ARG A 99 9.30 6.83 8.14
N LEU A 100 8.82 5.59 8.26
CA LEU A 100 7.52 5.23 7.71
C LEU A 100 6.47 5.98 8.51
N ASN A 101 5.43 6.45 7.83
CA ASN A 101 4.23 6.98 8.48
C ASN A 101 3.36 5.78 8.91
N PHE A 102 2.15 5.67 8.35
CA PHE A 102 1.25 4.55 8.59
C PHE A 102 1.40 3.29 7.71
N PRO A 103 2.29 3.19 6.69
CA PRO A 103 2.50 1.91 5.99
C PRO A 103 2.92 0.78 6.94
N ASN A 104 2.54 -0.45 6.61
CA ASN A 104 2.76 -1.60 7.48
C ASN A 104 4.24 -2.00 7.60
N GLU A 105 4.95 -2.16 6.47
CA GLU A 105 6.28 -2.80 6.45
C GLU A 105 7.36 -2.00 5.71
N ALA A 106 7.02 -1.32 4.60
CA ALA A 106 8.00 -0.58 3.79
C ALA A 106 7.40 0.66 3.12
N GLN A 107 8.26 1.45 2.47
CA GLN A 107 7.86 2.68 1.75
C GLN A 107 7.06 2.36 0.50
N PHE A 108 7.50 1.35 -0.26
CA PHE A 108 6.87 0.96 -1.51
C PHE A 108 6.68 -0.56 -1.56
N LEU A 109 5.62 -0.96 -2.26
CA LEU A 109 5.40 -2.33 -2.70
C LEU A 109 5.45 -2.39 -4.22
N LEU A 110 6.32 -3.24 -4.75
CA LEU A 110 6.42 -3.55 -6.17
C LEU A 110 5.87 -4.95 -6.47
N ILE A 111 5.10 -5.07 -7.55
CA ILE A 111 4.59 -6.35 -8.09
C ILE A 111 4.73 -6.39 -9.61
N SER A 112 4.96 -7.58 -10.17
CA SER A 112 4.94 -7.80 -11.62
C SER A 112 3.54 -8.18 -12.13
N GLU A 113 3.17 -7.67 -13.30
CA GLU A 113 1.96 -8.08 -14.03
C GLU A 113 2.00 -9.56 -14.38
N GLU A 114 3.17 -10.10 -14.73
CA GLU A 114 3.38 -11.51 -15.05
C GLU A 114 3.19 -12.40 -13.81
N SER A 115 3.62 -11.96 -12.62
CA SER A 115 3.32 -12.63 -11.35
C SER A 115 1.82 -12.70 -11.08
N VAL A 116 1.08 -11.62 -11.36
CA VAL A 116 -0.38 -11.58 -11.23
C VAL A 116 -1.06 -12.47 -12.28
N SER A 117 -0.54 -12.46 -13.52
CA SER A 117 -1.05 -13.29 -14.61
C SER A 117 -0.88 -14.79 -14.31
N ASP A 118 0.28 -15.21 -13.81
CA ASP A 118 0.51 -16.60 -13.40
C ASP A 118 -0.45 -17.01 -12.26
N LEU A 119 -0.67 -16.13 -11.28
CA LEU A 119 -1.67 -16.37 -10.24
C LEU A 119 -3.10 -16.52 -10.81
N ASN A 120 -3.50 -15.66 -11.74
CA ASN A 120 -4.81 -15.77 -12.42
C ASN A 120 -4.94 -17.10 -13.17
N ASN A 121 -3.89 -17.54 -13.86
CA ASN A 121 -3.87 -18.84 -14.54
C ASN A 121 -4.05 -20.01 -13.58
N ARG A 122 -3.40 -19.96 -12.40
CA ARG A 122 -3.58 -20.98 -11.35
C ARG A 122 -4.99 -20.97 -10.77
N LEU A 123 -5.57 -19.79 -10.54
CA LEU A 123 -6.93 -19.65 -10.05
C LEU A 123 -7.95 -20.26 -11.02
N ASN A 124 -7.82 -19.94 -12.31
CA ASN A 124 -8.71 -20.46 -13.35
C ASN A 124 -8.53 -21.98 -13.56
N SER A 125 -7.29 -22.48 -13.46
CA SER A 125 -7.02 -23.93 -13.52
C SER A 125 -7.64 -24.70 -12.34
N ASN A 126 -7.68 -24.08 -11.15
CA ASN A 126 -8.31 -24.67 -9.97
C ASN A 126 -9.84 -24.57 -10.02
N ALA A 127 -10.39 -23.51 -10.63
CA ALA A 127 -11.84 -23.33 -10.80
C ALA A 127 -12.47 -24.41 -11.70
N GLY A 128 -11.77 -24.87 -12.74
CA GLY A 128 -12.25 -25.93 -13.63
C GLY A 128 -12.53 -27.30 -12.96
N LYS A 129 -12.12 -27.50 -11.70
CA LYS A 129 -12.41 -28.71 -10.91
C LYS A 129 -13.72 -28.63 -10.13
N ASP A 130 -14.34 -27.46 -10.07
CA ASP A 130 -15.57 -27.20 -9.32
C ASP A 130 -16.52 -26.41 -10.22
N VAL A 131 -17.53 -27.09 -10.78
CA VAL A 131 -18.49 -26.56 -11.78
C VAL A 131 -19.25 -25.32 -11.27
N ARG A 132 -19.15 -24.98 -9.98
CA ARG A 132 -19.76 -23.80 -9.36
C ARG A 132 -18.82 -22.60 -9.20
N ARG A 133 -17.54 -22.71 -9.56
CA ARG A 133 -16.57 -21.62 -9.44
C ARG A 133 -16.48 -20.80 -10.72
N THR A 134 -16.97 -19.56 -10.65
CA THR A 134 -16.73 -18.53 -11.68
C THR A 134 -15.24 -18.25 -11.81
N SER A 135 -14.74 -18.09 -13.04
CA SER A 135 -13.37 -17.63 -13.31
C SER A 135 -13.08 -16.34 -12.54
N ILE A 136 -11.99 -16.31 -11.77
CA ILE A 136 -11.62 -15.16 -10.94
C ILE A 136 -10.46 -14.45 -11.63
N GLN A 137 -10.72 -13.25 -12.15
CA GLN A 137 -9.66 -12.36 -12.63
C GLN A 137 -9.26 -11.38 -11.53
N ILE A 138 -7.99 -11.41 -11.16
CA ILE A 138 -7.41 -10.55 -10.14
C ILE A 138 -6.62 -9.44 -10.80
N SER A 139 -6.98 -8.20 -10.45
CA SER A 139 -6.17 -7.02 -10.75
C SER A 139 -4.97 -6.93 -9.80
N PRO A 140 -3.80 -6.44 -10.28
CA PRO A 140 -2.65 -6.10 -9.44
C PRO A 140 -3.01 -5.23 -8.23
N MET A 141 -4.01 -4.35 -8.36
CA MET A 141 -4.48 -3.46 -7.30
C MET A 141 -5.02 -4.20 -6.07
N ARG A 142 -5.40 -5.48 -6.19
CA ARG A 142 -5.81 -6.33 -5.05
C ARG A 142 -4.71 -6.48 -4.00
N PHE A 143 -3.44 -6.35 -4.40
CA PHE A 143 -2.28 -6.44 -3.52
C PHE A 143 -1.86 -5.10 -2.93
N ARG A 144 -2.54 -4.01 -3.30
CA ARG A 144 -2.25 -2.62 -2.90
C ARG A 144 -0.80 -2.20 -3.20
N PRO A 145 -0.28 -2.46 -4.42
CA PRO A 145 1.05 -2.03 -4.80
C PRO A 145 1.15 -0.50 -4.90
N ASN A 146 2.38 0.00 -4.85
CA ASN A 146 2.72 1.34 -5.29
C ASN A 146 3.27 1.33 -6.72
N LEU A 147 4.02 0.28 -7.07
CA LEU A 147 4.65 0.11 -8.37
C LEU A 147 4.18 -1.22 -8.98
N VAL A 148 3.73 -1.15 -10.24
CA VAL A 148 3.36 -2.31 -11.05
C VAL A 148 4.27 -2.30 -12.28
N ILE A 149 4.86 -3.45 -12.60
CA ILE A 149 5.88 -3.55 -13.64
C ILE A 149 5.55 -4.66 -14.63
N SER A 150 6.16 -4.61 -15.81
CA SER A 150 6.00 -5.60 -16.89
C SER A 150 7.33 -5.87 -17.59
N GLY A 151 7.39 -6.94 -18.38
CA GLY A 151 8.54 -7.32 -19.22
C GLY A 151 9.46 -8.39 -18.64
N GLY A 152 9.04 -9.09 -17.59
CA GLY A 152 9.85 -10.11 -16.90
C GLY A 152 9.24 -11.51 -16.93
N ARG A 153 9.96 -12.49 -16.36
CA ARG A 153 9.35 -13.78 -15.99
C ARG A 153 8.48 -13.59 -14.74
N PRO A 154 7.37 -14.35 -14.58
CA PRO A 154 6.64 -14.34 -13.32
C PRO A 154 7.57 -14.56 -12.12
N TYR A 155 7.42 -13.73 -11.10
CA TYR A 155 8.19 -13.74 -9.86
C TYR A 155 9.67 -13.40 -9.98
N ALA A 156 10.12 -12.85 -11.11
CA ALA A 156 11.50 -12.36 -11.25
C ALA A 156 11.87 -11.36 -10.15
N GLU A 157 10.90 -10.55 -9.72
CA GLU A 157 11.09 -9.50 -8.72
C GLU A 157 11.60 -10.03 -7.37
N ASP A 158 11.37 -11.30 -7.04
CA ASP A 158 11.79 -11.90 -5.78
C ASP A 158 13.31 -11.98 -5.62
N GLU A 159 14.05 -12.04 -6.73
CA GLU A 159 15.50 -12.25 -6.75
C GLU A 159 16.27 -10.92 -6.74
N TRP A 160 15.59 -9.81 -7.00
CA TRP A 160 16.24 -8.50 -7.15
C TRP A 160 16.70 -7.95 -5.81
N ARG A 161 17.95 -7.48 -5.77
CA ARG A 161 18.52 -6.86 -4.58
C ARG A 161 18.44 -5.35 -4.67
N ASN A 162 18.83 -4.80 -5.82
CA ASN A 162 18.65 -3.39 -6.13
C ASN A 162 17.89 -3.25 -7.44
N ILE A 163 17.20 -2.13 -7.57
CA ILE A 163 16.34 -1.84 -8.70
C ILE A 163 16.54 -0.38 -9.06
N LYS A 164 16.90 -0.12 -10.32
CA LYS A 164 16.91 1.21 -10.89
C LYS A 164 15.66 1.41 -11.73
N ILE A 165 14.90 2.47 -11.45
CA ILE A 165 13.73 2.88 -12.24
C ILE A 165 14.02 4.29 -12.75
N GLY A 166 14.19 4.44 -14.07
CA GLY A 166 14.74 5.69 -14.62
C GLY A 166 16.12 6.00 -14.03
N ASN A 167 16.23 7.11 -13.29
CA ASN A 167 17.45 7.51 -12.57
C ASN A 167 17.39 7.28 -11.06
N LYS A 168 16.37 6.58 -10.56
CA LYS A 168 16.07 6.44 -9.13
C LYS A 168 16.44 5.05 -8.67
N TYR A 169 17.11 4.95 -7.52
CA TYR A 169 17.58 3.69 -6.97
C TYR A 169 16.71 3.22 -5.82
N PHE A 170 16.40 1.94 -5.82
CA PHE A 170 15.61 1.28 -4.80
C PHE A 170 16.33 0.03 -4.32
N ARG A 171 16.23 -0.23 -3.02
CA ARG A 171 16.71 -1.46 -2.41
C ARG A 171 15.55 -2.36 -2.06
N SER A 172 15.66 -3.63 -2.42
CA SER A 172 14.73 -4.67 -2.00
C SER A 172 14.95 -5.03 -0.54
N LEU A 173 13.87 -5.00 0.23
CA LEU A 173 13.80 -5.44 1.63
C LEU A 173 13.28 -6.89 1.73
N GLY A 174 13.02 -7.53 0.59
CA GLY A 174 12.52 -8.90 0.49
C GLY A 174 11.01 -8.99 0.22
N GLY A 175 10.52 -10.23 0.15
CA GLY A 175 9.13 -10.54 -0.20
C GLY A 175 8.12 -10.05 0.84
N CYS A 176 7.02 -9.48 0.37
CA CYS A 176 5.93 -9.01 1.22
C CYS A 176 5.03 -10.17 1.63
N ASN A 177 4.85 -10.35 2.95
CA ASN A 177 3.97 -11.37 3.49
C ASN A 177 2.49 -10.96 3.35
N ARG A 178 1.68 -11.83 2.78
CA ARG A 178 0.27 -11.56 2.51
C ARG A 178 -0.64 -12.09 3.61
N CYS A 179 -1.54 -11.22 4.03
CA CYS A 179 -2.61 -11.52 4.97
C CYS A 179 -3.97 -11.59 4.26
N GLN A 180 -5.03 -11.88 5.01
CA GLN A 180 -6.40 -12.03 4.49
C GLN A 180 -6.96 -10.75 3.83
N MET A 181 -6.29 -9.60 3.92
CA MET A 181 -6.73 -8.36 3.28
C MET A 181 -6.90 -8.48 1.77
N ILE A 182 -6.14 -9.35 1.10
CA ILE A 182 -6.27 -9.54 -0.36
C ILE A 182 -7.53 -10.33 -0.76
N ASN A 183 -8.21 -10.94 0.22
CA ASN A 183 -9.38 -11.79 -0.04
C ASN A 183 -10.71 -11.03 -0.08
N PHE A 184 -10.69 -9.74 0.20
CA PHE A 184 -11.89 -8.91 0.14
C PHE A 184 -12.16 -8.52 -1.32
N VAL A 185 -13.39 -8.75 -1.77
CA VAL A 185 -13.87 -8.44 -3.11
C VAL A 185 -14.99 -7.42 -2.96
N ILE A 186 -15.08 -6.48 -3.88
CA ILE A 186 -16.22 -5.58 -3.98
C ILE A 186 -17.13 -6.14 -5.07
N ASP A 187 -18.34 -6.50 -4.71
CA ASP A 187 -19.37 -6.98 -5.63
C ASP A 187 -20.69 -6.29 -5.32
N ALA A 188 -21.35 -5.72 -6.33
CA ALA A 188 -22.57 -4.91 -6.18
C ALA A 188 -22.51 -3.90 -5.01
N GLU A 189 -21.39 -3.18 -4.88
CA GLU A 189 -21.10 -2.21 -3.81
C GLU A 189 -21.00 -2.79 -2.39
N GLN A 190 -21.06 -4.11 -2.25
CA GLN A 190 -20.87 -4.83 -1.00
C GLN A 190 -19.47 -5.43 -0.94
N VAL A 191 -18.88 -5.41 0.26
CA VAL A 191 -17.58 -6.04 0.50
C VAL A 191 -17.81 -7.48 0.94
N GLN A 192 -17.38 -8.42 0.10
CA GLN A 192 -17.45 -9.86 0.36
C GLN A 192 -16.08 -10.41 0.75
N LYS A 193 -16.03 -11.32 1.71
CA LYS A 193 -14.81 -12.02 2.12
C LYS A 193 -14.76 -13.38 1.44
N THR A 194 -13.67 -13.68 0.75
CA THR A 194 -13.42 -15.01 0.17
C THR A 194 -12.19 -15.66 0.80
N ASN A 195 -11.80 -16.84 0.32
CA ASN A 195 -10.51 -17.46 0.67
C ASN A 195 -9.42 -17.19 -0.38
N GLU A 196 -9.79 -16.72 -1.55
CA GLU A 196 -8.89 -16.43 -2.67
C GLU A 196 -8.53 -14.95 -2.74
N PRO A 197 -7.33 -14.58 -3.22
CA PRO A 197 -6.28 -15.45 -3.75
C PRO A 197 -5.35 -16.06 -2.69
N LEU A 198 -5.52 -15.74 -1.41
CA LEU A 198 -4.54 -16.14 -0.40
C LEU A 198 -4.38 -17.67 -0.29
N ALA A 199 -5.48 -18.43 -0.44
CA ALA A 199 -5.45 -19.89 -0.44
C ALA A 199 -4.62 -20.44 -1.61
N THR A 200 -4.85 -19.94 -2.83
CA THR A 200 -4.03 -20.33 -4.00
C THR A 200 -2.57 -19.95 -3.79
N LEU A 201 -2.26 -18.72 -3.35
CA LEU A 201 -0.89 -18.32 -3.04
C LEU A 201 -0.25 -19.22 -1.98
N ALA A 202 -1.00 -19.61 -0.94
CA ALA A 202 -0.49 -20.49 0.10
C ALA A 202 -0.03 -21.87 -0.42
N SER A 203 -0.60 -22.34 -1.53
CA SER A 203 -0.28 -23.65 -2.10
C SER A 203 1.10 -23.73 -2.76
N TYR A 204 1.65 -22.61 -3.23
CA TYR A 204 2.93 -22.60 -3.98
C TYR A 204 3.91 -21.49 -3.58
N ARG A 205 3.49 -20.49 -2.80
CA ARG A 205 4.30 -19.34 -2.36
C ARG A 205 4.55 -19.31 -0.85
N ARG A 206 4.27 -20.41 -0.15
CA ARG A 206 4.49 -20.50 1.29
C ARG A 206 5.96 -20.82 1.58
N VAL A 207 6.64 -19.91 2.26
CA VAL A 207 8.04 -20.06 2.69
C VAL A 207 8.14 -19.80 4.19
N LYS A 208 8.59 -20.81 4.95
CA LYS A 208 8.75 -20.72 6.42
C LYS A 208 7.51 -20.14 7.14
N GLY A 209 6.31 -20.60 6.75
CA GLY A 209 5.04 -20.16 7.33
C GLY A 209 4.49 -18.82 6.83
N ARG A 210 5.21 -18.09 5.96
CA ARG A 210 4.77 -16.84 5.35
C ARG A 210 4.34 -17.07 3.90
N ILE A 211 3.37 -16.32 3.40
CA ILE A 211 2.89 -16.41 2.01
C ILE A 211 3.38 -15.15 1.29
N LEU A 212 4.36 -15.30 0.40
CA LEU A 212 5.07 -14.17 -0.19
C LEU A 212 4.54 -13.83 -1.58
N PHE A 213 4.24 -12.55 -1.81
CA PHE A 213 3.87 -12.04 -3.14
C PHE A 213 4.27 -10.57 -3.26
N GLY A 214 5.03 -10.21 -4.29
CA GLY A 214 5.61 -8.87 -4.44
C GLY A 214 6.78 -8.61 -3.49
N VAL A 215 7.53 -7.54 -3.78
CA VAL A 215 8.71 -7.14 -3.01
C VAL A 215 8.55 -5.77 -2.38
N LEU A 216 9.02 -5.66 -1.14
CA LEU A 216 9.03 -4.41 -0.39
C LEU A 216 10.28 -3.63 -0.77
N LEU A 217 10.11 -2.36 -1.12
CA LEU A 217 11.21 -1.50 -1.55
C LEU A 217 11.40 -0.31 -0.61
N ARG A 218 12.66 0.10 -0.49
CA ARG A 218 13.11 1.36 0.09
C ARG A 218 13.72 2.21 -1.02
N TYR A 219 13.43 3.51 -1.02
CA TYR A 219 14.11 4.46 -1.89
C TYR A 219 15.49 4.80 -1.30
N GLU A 220 16.54 4.68 -2.11
CA GLU A 220 17.89 5.06 -1.75
C GLU A 220 18.16 6.45 -2.34
N SER A 221 18.17 7.48 -1.48
CA SER A 221 18.54 8.83 -1.90
C SER A 221 20.06 8.91 -2.05
N GLU A 222 20.56 9.34 -3.21
CA GLU A 222 21.97 9.68 -3.34
C GLU A 222 22.26 10.88 -2.42
N ALA A 223 23.19 10.72 -1.47
CA ALA A 223 23.65 11.78 -0.57
C ALA A 223 24.65 12.71 -1.29
N GLY A 224 24.36 13.08 -2.54
CA GLY A 224 25.21 13.93 -3.38
C GLY A 224 24.75 15.38 -3.34
N GLU A 225 25.61 16.26 -2.85
CA GLU A 225 25.40 17.71 -2.85
C GLU A 225 25.03 18.23 -4.27
N GLY A 226 23.89 18.92 -4.37
CA GLY A 226 23.68 19.92 -5.43
C GLY A 226 22.97 19.50 -6.72
N LYS A 227 22.51 18.25 -6.89
CA LYS A 227 21.62 17.91 -8.01
C LYS A 227 20.17 17.89 -7.56
N THR A 228 19.38 18.81 -8.11
CA THR A 228 17.92 18.70 -8.19
C THR A 228 17.58 17.54 -9.11
N ASP A 229 17.80 16.31 -8.64
CA ASP A 229 17.34 15.13 -9.35
C ASP A 229 15.82 15.20 -9.44
N ASP A 230 15.31 14.99 -10.65
CA ASP A 230 13.89 14.86 -10.91
C ASP A 230 13.34 13.71 -10.03
N LEU A 231 12.61 14.07 -8.98
CA LEU A 231 12.09 13.14 -7.96
C LEU A 231 10.88 12.34 -8.45
N TRP A 232 10.42 12.56 -9.69
CA TRP A 232 9.22 11.94 -10.22
C TRP A 232 9.51 10.66 -10.97
N LEU A 233 8.80 9.59 -10.62
CA LEU A 233 8.70 8.41 -11.48
C LEU A 233 7.57 8.60 -12.48
N GLN A 234 7.72 8.03 -13.67
CA GLN A 234 6.69 8.04 -14.70
C GLN A 234 6.41 6.64 -15.23
N VAL A 235 5.15 6.39 -15.60
CA VAL A 235 4.78 5.15 -16.28
C VAL A 235 5.51 5.07 -17.62
N GLY A 236 6.13 3.93 -17.89
CA GLY A 236 6.96 3.71 -19.08
C GLY A 236 8.46 3.90 -18.86
N GLU A 237 8.90 4.32 -17.67
CA GLU A 237 10.33 4.29 -17.33
C GLU A 237 10.89 2.86 -17.35
N SER A 238 12.10 2.71 -17.90
CA SER A 238 12.82 1.44 -17.91
C SER A 238 13.23 1.02 -16.51
N ILE A 239 13.21 -0.30 -16.29
CA ILE A 239 13.57 -0.93 -15.02
C ILE A 239 14.77 -1.82 -15.24
N ILE A 240 15.83 -1.59 -14.45
CA ILE A 240 17.07 -2.35 -14.49
C ILE A 240 17.26 -2.98 -13.12
N PRO A 241 17.06 -4.30 -12.96
CA PRO A 241 17.39 -5.01 -11.74
C PRO A 241 18.91 -5.26 -11.65
N GLU A 242 19.46 -5.12 -10.43
CA GLU A 242 20.86 -5.40 -10.08
C GLU A 242 20.97 -6.45 -8.95
#